data_AF-A0A9X3X105-F1
#
_entry.id   AF-A0A9X3X105-F1
#
_cell.length_a   1.000
_cell.length_b   1.000
_cell.length_c   1.000
_cell.angle_alpha   90.00
_cell.angle_beta   90.00
_cell.angle_gamma   90.00
#
_symmetry.space_group_name_H-M   'P 1'
#
loop_
_entity.id
_entity.type
_entity.pdbx_description
1 polymer ?
#
loop_
_entity_poly.entity_id
_entity_poly.type
_entity_poly.pdbx_seq_one_letter_code
_entity_poly.pdbx_strand_id
1 'polypeptide(L)'
;MKILAAMLASSIVGLGHAPEAWAEPPFVPRKCRGSAEKAGFEAGRGPGRAIAREEVEHAHVCERLDRVAERMMRKARRSPRGLRNNPRAICEYAGTVQGIYEALHGVWGRCSAYCCSEGKIVGEIGAELYCHLSIALDGLGVTDYLPRKPPSLCGAAFESCCESRFGEVTQSYADPEGQQCRTYTEGAYLSAWEQSLNDQCAYAIETPAITPDASPSSPQDPLDLR
;
A
#
# COMPACT_ATOMS: atom_id res chain seq x y z
N MET A 1 -52.20 19.76 22.61
CA MET A 1 -50.76 19.63 22.94
C MET A 1 -50.40 18.16 22.89
N LYS A 2 -49.62 17.72 21.90
CA LYS A 2 -49.18 16.32 21.73
C LYS A 2 -47.65 16.34 21.69
N ILE A 3 -47.03 15.70 22.68
CA ILE A 3 -45.58 15.58 22.85
C ILE A 3 -45.12 14.44 21.93
N LEU A 4 -44.39 14.77 20.87
CA LEU A 4 -43.71 13.80 20.02
C LEU A 4 -42.36 13.47 20.66
N ALA A 5 -42.28 12.26 21.22
CA ALA A 5 -41.09 11.70 21.82
C ALA A 5 -40.03 11.44 20.73
N ALA A 6 -38.92 12.16 20.81
CA ALA A 6 -37.73 11.91 20.00
C ALA A 6 -37.06 10.60 20.47
N MET A 7 -37.14 9.55 19.66
CA MET A 7 -36.30 8.37 19.81
C MET A 7 -34.89 8.70 19.31
N LEU A 8 -33.99 8.99 20.24
CA LEU A 8 -32.55 8.96 20.03
C LEU A 8 -32.12 7.49 19.92
N ALA A 9 -32.06 6.97 18.69
CA ALA A 9 -31.45 5.68 18.42
C ALA A 9 -29.93 5.83 18.55
N SER A 10 -29.39 5.34 19.66
CA SER A 10 -27.95 5.18 19.88
C SER A 10 -27.41 4.12 18.90
N SER A 11 -26.87 4.57 17.78
CA SER A 11 -26.04 3.75 16.90
C SER A 11 -24.75 3.39 17.63
N ILE A 12 -24.74 2.24 18.30
CA ILE A 12 -23.51 1.65 18.82
C ILE A 12 -22.70 1.22 17.60
N VAL A 13 -21.72 2.07 17.23
CA VAL A 13 -20.65 1.69 16.31
C VAL A 13 -19.87 0.56 16.99
N GLY A 14 -20.21 -0.67 16.63
CA GLY A 14 -19.44 -1.84 17.00
C GLY A 14 -18.04 -1.71 16.39
N LEU A 15 -17.09 -1.25 17.19
CA LEU A 15 -15.66 -1.43 16.95
C LEU A 15 -15.39 -2.94 16.96
N GLY A 16 -15.66 -3.57 15.82
CA GLY A 16 -15.33 -4.96 15.57
C GLY A 16 -13.86 -5.15 15.84
N HIS A 17 -13.56 -5.80 16.95
CA HIS A 17 -12.25 -6.38 17.19
C HIS A 17 -12.06 -7.39 16.08
N ALA A 18 -11.36 -7.00 15.01
CA ALA A 18 -10.87 -7.97 14.05
C ALA A 18 -10.15 -9.04 14.87
N PRO A 19 -10.57 -10.32 14.79
CA PRO A 19 -9.92 -11.38 15.54
C PRO A 19 -8.43 -11.28 15.19
N GLU A 20 -7.57 -11.18 16.21
CA GLU A 20 -6.13 -11.21 16.03
C GLU A 20 -5.85 -12.40 15.11
N ALA A 21 -5.48 -12.12 13.85
CA ALA A 21 -5.22 -13.16 12.87
C ALA A 21 -4.21 -14.09 13.54
N TRP A 22 -4.61 -15.34 13.77
CA TRP A 22 -3.81 -16.31 14.51
C TRP A 22 -2.52 -16.46 13.70
N ALA A 23 -1.46 -15.78 14.17
CA ALA A 23 -0.21 -15.72 13.45
C ALA A 23 0.27 -17.16 13.30
N GLU A 24 0.34 -17.62 12.05
CA GLU A 24 0.78 -18.98 11.74
C GLU A 24 2.10 -19.23 12.47
N PRO A 25 2.24 -20.36 13.17
CA PRO A 25 3.42 -20.60 13.98
C PRO A 25 4.68 -20.46 13.12
N PRO A 26 5.75 -19.86 13.68
CA PRO A 26 6.97 -19.58 12.95
C PRO A 26 7.51 -20.84 12.30
N PHE A 27 7.72 -20.79 10.98
CA PHE A 27 8.30 -21.89 10.24
C PHE A 27 9.77 -22.07 10.66
N VAL A 28 10.05 -23.08 11.49
CA VAL A 28 11.42 -23.48 11.83
C VAL A 28 11.99 -24.33 10.69
N PRO A 29 13.07 -23.88 10.01
CA PRO A 29 13.68 -24.64 8.92
C PRO A 29 14.06 -26.05 9.35
N ARG A 30 13.94 -27.05 8.45
CA ARG A 30 14.24 -28.46 8.77
C ARG A 30 15.63 -28.65 9.38
N LYS A 31 16.64 -27.89 8.93
CA LYS A 31 18.01 -27.92 9.44
C LYS A 31 18.16 -27.36 10.86
N CYS A 32 17.16 -26.63 11.36
CA CYS A 32 17.16 -25.99 12.68
C CYS A 32 16.23 -26.68 13.69
N ARG A 33 15.79 -27.92 13.43
CA ARG A 33 14.88 -28.66 14.32
C ARG A 33 15.61 -29.42 15.44
N GLY A 34 16.92 -29.57 15.37
CA GLY A 34 17.74 -30.09 16.48
C GLY A 34 17.62 -29.20 17.70
N SER A 35 17.83 -29.74 18.90
CA SER A 35 17.57 -29.00 20.15
C SER A 35 18.42 -27.72 20.26
N ALA A 36 19.72 -27.82 19.97
CA ALA A 36 20.65 -26.70 20.02
C ALA A 36 20.39 -25.68 18.88
N GLU A 37 20.09 -26.16 17.68
CA GLU A 37 19.80 -25.32 16.53
C GLU A 37 18.46 -24.59 16.66
N LYS A 38 17.43 -25.27 17.20
CA LYS A 38 16.13 -24.66 17.50
C LYS A 38 16.27 -23.57 18.55
N ALA A 39 17.04 -23.82 19.60
CA ALA A 39 17.35 -22.81 20.61
C ALA A 39 18.09 -21.61 19.98
N GLY A 40 19.02 -21.85 19.05
CA GLY A 40 19.65 -20.79 18.25
C GLY A 40 18.63 -19.99 17.45
N PHE A 41 17.76 -20.67 16.69
CA PHE A 41 16.71 -20.03 15.90
C PHE A 41 15.78 -19.15 16.73
N GLU A 42 15.26 -19.67 17.85
CA GLU A 42 14.41 -18.88 18.74
C GLU A 42 15.17 -17.70 19.37
N ALA A 43 16.44 -17.89 19.72
CA ALA A 43 17.28 -16.81 20.25
C ALA A 43 17.49 -15.67 19.23
N GLY A 44 17.57 -15.98 17.93
CA GLY A 44 17.72 -14.99 16.87
C GLY A 44 16.45 -14.20 16.55
N ARG A 45 15.25 -14.80 16.74
CA ARG A 45 13.97 -14.17 16.40
C ARG A 45 13.71 -12.87 17.17
N GLY A 46 14.05 -12.83 18.46
CA GLY A 46 13.92 -11.64 19.29
C GLY A 46 14.69 -10.44 18.72
N PRO A 47 16.02 -10.54 18.54
CA PRO A 47 16.86 -9.54 17.88
C PRO A 47 16.34 -9.12 16.50
N GLY A 48 15.90 -10.08 15.68
CA GLY A 48 15.32 -9.78 14.36
C GLY A 48 14.11 -8.85 14.44
N ARG A 49 13.16 -9.16 15.35
CA ARG A 49 11.99 -8.30 15.59
C ARG A 49 12.39 -6.94 16.14
N ALA A 50 13.40 -6.86 17.00
CA ALA A 50 13.89 -5.60 17.55
C ALA A 50 14.49 -4.69 16.46
N ILE A 51 15.33 -5.23 15.56
CA ILE A 51 15.88 -4.51 14.41
C ILE A 51 14.74 -3.92 13.57
N ALA A 52 13.75 -4.75 13.24
CA ALA A 52 12.64 -4.31 12.41
C ALA A 52 11.78 -3.24 13.08
N ARG A 53 11.45 -3.39 14.38
CA ARG A 53 10.69 -2.39 15.15
C ARG A 53 11.40 -1.04 15.21
N GLU A 54 12.69 -1.05 15.53
CA GLU A 54 13.50 0.16 15.59
C GLU A 54 13.48 0.90 14.24
N GLU A 55 13.68 0.20 13.13
CA GLU A 55 13.71 0.83 11.80
C GLU A 55 12.36 1.35 11.33
N VAL A 56 11.28 0.69 11.76
CA VAL A 56 9.90 1.08 11.47
C VAL A 56 9.51 2.33 12.24
N GLU A 57 9.85 2.42 13.53
CA GLU A 57 9.55 3.60 14.35
C GLU A 57 10.22 4.88 13.81
N HIS A 58 11.40 4.75 13.21
CA HIS A 58 12.10 5.87 12.57
C HIS A 58 11.55 6.26 11.19
N ALA A 59 10.66 5.46 10.61
CA ALA A 59 10.02 5.78 9.34
C ALA A 59 8.59 6.28 9.58
N HIS A 60 8.22 7.40 8.94
CA HIS A 60 6.80 7.66 8.68
C HIS A 60 6.34 6.56 7.71
N VAL A 61 5.71 5.53 8.28
CA VAL A 61 6.01 4.11 8.03
C VAL A 61 5.86 3.63 6.58
N CYS A 62 5.04 4.29 5.77
CA CYS A 62 4.64 3.75 4.46
C CYS A 62 5.29 4.45 3.26
N GLU A 63 5.88 5.63 3.44
CA GLU A 63 6.47 6.40 2.32
C GLU A 63 7.91 5.98 1.97
N ARG A 64 8.60 5.26 2.87
CA ARG A 64 10.05 4.99 2.75
C ARG A 64 10.42 3.54 3.05
N LEU A 65 9.55 2.61 2.65
CA LEU A 65 9.74 1.17 2.89
C LEU A 65 11.04 0.63 2.27
N ASP A 66 11.45 1.19 1.13
CA ASP A 66 12.72 0.91 0.46
C ASP A 66 13.93 1.19 1.38
N ARG A 67 13.98 2.38 1.99
CA ARG A 67 15.08 2.79 2.87
C ARG A 67 15.04 2.01 4.18
N VAL A 68 13.85 1.71 4.69
CA VAL A 68 13.66 0.85 5.87
C VAL A 68 14.23 -0.54 5.59
N ALA A 69 13.89 -1.15 4.45
CA ALA A 69 14.39 -2.47 4.07
C ALA A 69 15.92 -2.47 3.94
N GLU A 70 16.50 -1.44 3.32
CA GLU A 70 17.95 -1.32 3.18
C GLU A 70 18.66 -1.25 4.55
N ARG A 71 18.15 -0.44 5.48
CA ARG A 71 18.72 -0.30 6.84
C ARG A 71 18.57 -1.59 7.64
N MET A 72 17.41 -2.25 7.57
CA MET A 72 17.18 -3.55 8.20
C MET A 72 18.17 -4.60 7.67
N MET A 73 18.35 -4.70 6.35
CA MET A 73 19.28 -5.67 5.75
C MET A 73 20.74 -5.35 6.11
N ARG A 74 21.10 -4.07 6.19
CA ARG A 74 22.42 -3.64 6.66
C ARG A 74 22.68 -4.05 8.11
N LYS A 75 21.68 -3.91 8.99
CA LYS A 75 21.76 -4.37 10.39
C LYS A 75 21.79 -5.89 10.50
N ALA A 76 20.95 -6.61 9.76
CA ALA A 76 20.92 -8.07 9.74
C ALA A 76 22.28 -8.66 9.35
N ARG A 77 22.92 -8.12 8.30
CA ARG A 77 24.25 -8.56 7.82
C ARG A 77 25.38 -8.37 8.86
N ARG A 78 25.19 -7.51 9.86
CA ARG A 78 26.18 -7.31 10.94
C ARG A 78 26.11 -8.40 12.03
N SER A 79 25.14 -9.32 11.95
CA SER A 79 24.88 -10.38 12.92
C SER A 79 25.18 -11.77 12.35
N PRO A 80 25.73 -12.73 13.12
CA PRO A 80 26.95 -12.74 13.93
C PRO A 80 28.21 -13.21 13.15
N ARG A 81 29.40 -12.93 13.67
CA ARG A 81 30.68 -13.47 13.16
C ARG A 81 30.77 -14.98 13.44
N GLY A 82 31.28 -15.77 12.50
CA GLY A 82 31.57 -17.20 12.72
C GLY A 82 30.52 -18.21 12.20
N LEU A 83 29.63 -17.79 11.28
CA LEU A 83 28.57 -18.65 10.71
C LEU A 83 29.08 -19.95 10.06
N ARG A 84 30.28 -19.95 9.50
CA ARG A 84 30.70 -20.94 8.50
C ARG A 84 30.76 -22.39 9.03
N ASN A 85 30.96 -22.59 10.34
CA ASN A 85 31.14 -23.91 10.95
C ASN A 85 30.31 -24.15 12.23
N ASN A 86 29.33 -23.29 12.53
CA ASN A 86 28.52 -23.41 13.75
C ASN A 86 27.02 -23.51 13.38
N PRO A 87 26.43 -24.72 13.33
CA PRO A 87 25.02 -24.93 12.99
C PRO A 87 24.05 -24.11 13.84
N ARG A 88 24.33 -23.96 15.15
CA ARG A 88 23.53 -23.11 16.04
C ARG A 88 23.57 -21.65 15.62
N ALA A 89 24.75 -21.12 15.29
CA ALA A 89 24.90 -19.72 14.83
C ALA A 89 24.22 -19.48 13.47
N ILE A 90 24.25 -20.47 12.56
CA ILE A 90 23.50 -20.41 11.30
C ILE A 90 21.99 -20.32 11.58
N CYS A 91 21.49 -21.16 12.49
CA CYS A 91 20.08 -21.16 12.83
C CYS A 91 19.66 -19.91 13.60
N GLU A 92 20.53 -19.34 14.44
CA GLU A 92 20.33 -18.03 15.05
C GLU A 92 20.20 -16.91 14.02
N TYR A 93 21.09 -16.87 13.03
CA TYR A 93 20.95 -15.90 11.93
C TYR A 93 19.65 -16.11 11.14
N ALA A 94 19.26 -17.35 10.85
CA ALA A 94 17.97 -17.65 10.21
C ALA A 94 16.79 -17.17 11.08
N GLY A 95 16.89 -17.32 12.40
CA GLY A 95 15.95 -16.77 13.36
C GLY A 95 15.86 -15.25 13.30
N THR A 96 16.99 -14.55 13.23
CA THR A 96 17.04 -13.09 13.04
C THR A 96 16.33 -12.66 11.77
N VAL A 97 16.60 -13.31 10.64
CA VAL A 97 15.91 -13.04 9.37
C VAL A 97 14.40 -13.28 9.50
N GLN A 98 13.98 -14.41 10.09
CA GLN A 98 12.57 -14.70 10.33
C GLN A 98 11.90 -13.64 11.20
N GLY A 99 12.55 -13.20 12.29
CA GLY A 99 12.04 -12.15 13.16
C GLY A 99 11.85 -10.81 12.45
N ILE A 100 12.74 -10.46 11.52
CA ILE A 100 12.59 -9.28 10.65
C ILE A 100 11.35 -9.43 9.78
N TYR A 101 11.16 -10.58 9.12
CA TYR A 101 9.99 -10.84 8.28
C TYR A 101 8.67 -10.77 9.05
N GLU A 102 8.60 -11.36 10.26
CA GLU A 102 7.40 -11.29 11.12
C GLU A 102 7.01 -9.84 11.44
N ALA A 103 7.98 -9.01 11.80
CA ALA A 103 7.73 -7.61 12.09
C ALA A 103 7.33 -6.82 10.83
N LEU A 104 7.97 -7.08 9.69
CA LEU A 104 7.63 -6.48 8.40
C LEU A 104 6.21 -6.84 7.97
N HIS A 105 5.74 -8.07 8.21
CA HIS A 105 4.37 -8.45 7.90
C HIS A 105 3.34 -7.59 8.65
N GLY A 106 3.56 -7.37 9.95
CA GLY A 106 2.71 -6.47 10.74
C GLY A 106 2.75 -5.01 10.26
N VAL A 107 3.91 -4.55 9.76
CA VAL A 107 4.06 -3.22 9.17
C VAL A 107 3.31 -3.12 7.86
N TRP A 108 3.47 -4.11 6.98
CA TRP A 108 2.79 -4.19 5.70
C TRP A 108 1.26 -4.17 5.88
N GLY A 109 0.73 -4.91 6.87
CA GLY A 109 -0.69 -4.87 7.20
C GLY A 109 -1.17 -3.46 7.57
N ARG A 110 -0.44 -2.74 8.43
CA ARG A 110 -0.78 -1.34 8.79
C ARG A 110 -0.67 -0.39 7.60
N CYS A 111 0.37 -0.53 6.78
CA CYS A 111 0.52 0.30 5.59
C CYS A 111 -0.57 0.03 4.56
N SER A 112 -0.92 -1.23 4.34
CA SER A 112 -2.05 -1.59 3.48
C SER A 112 -3.36 -0.96 3.97
N ALA A 113 -3.63 -0.99 5.28
CA ALA A 113 -4.82 -0.35 5.85
C ALA A 113 -4.81 1.18 5.70
N TYR A 114 -3.68 1.83 5.97
CA TYR A 114 -3.49 3.27 5.76
C TYR A 114 -3.71 3.64 4.28
N CYS A 115 -3.04 2.92 3.39
CA CYS A 115 -3.13 3.10 1.94
C CYS A 115 -4.55 2.87 1.41
N CYS A 116 -5.26 1.88 1.94
CA CYS A 116 -6.67 1.66 1.64
C CYS A 116 -7.54 2.83 2.13
N SER A 117 -7.28 3.37 3.33
CA SER A 117 -7.99 4.55 3.84
C SER A 117 -7.76 5.79 2.97
N GLU A 118 -6.52 6.02 2.54
CA GLU A 118 -6.19 7.09 1.59
C GLU A 118 -6.93 6.89 0.27
N GLY A 119 -6.92 5.65 -0.26
CA GLY A 119 -7.66 5.27 -1.46
C GLY A 119 -9.16 5.57 -1.35
N LYS A 120 -9.79 5.23 -0.22
CA LYS A 120 -11.22 5.53 0.01
C LYS A 120 -11.51 7.04 -0.02
N ILE A 121 -10.67 7.87 0.61
CA ILE A 121 -10.85 9.32 0.61
C ILE A 121 -10.77 9.88 -0.82
N VAL A 122 -9.75 9.45 -1.58
CA VAL A 122 -9.61 9.88 -2.99
C VAL A 122 -10.78 9.38 -3.83
N GLY A 123 -11.18 8.11 -3.67
CA GLY A 123 -12.32 7.53 -4.39
C GLY A 123 -13.62 8.26 -4.11
N GLU A 124 -13.86 8.66 -2.86
CA GLU A 124 -15.04 9.42 -2.45
C GLU A 124 -15.06 10.84 -3.04
N ILE A 125 -13.98 11.60 -2.87
CA ILE A 125 -13.86 12.95 -3.44
C ILE A 125 -13.97 12.91 -4.97
N GLY A 126 -13.25 11.98 -5.61
CA GLY A 126 -13.27 11.82 -7.06
C GLY A 126 -14.66 11.46 -7.60
N ALA A 127 -15.38 10.57 -6.91
CA ALA A 127 -16.73 10.17 -7.27
C ALA A 127 -17.75 11.30 -7.09
N GLU A 128 -17.69 12.05 -5.99
CA GLU A 128 -18.56 13.21 -5.80
C GLU A 128 -18.34 14.26 -6.89
N LEU A 129 -17.07 14.59 -7.19
CA LEU A 129 -16.74 15.52 -8.27
C LEU A 129 -17.23 15.01 -9.63
N TYR A 130 -17.01 13.73 -9.93
CA TYR A 130 -17.52 13.10 -11.14
C TYR A 130 -19.03 13.25 -11.25
N CYS A 131 -19.77 12.94 -10.18
CA CYS A 131 -21.23 13.02 -10.16
C CYS A 131 -21.76 14.44 -10.31
N HIS A 132 -21.19 15.41 -9.59
CA HIS A 132 -21.54 16.82 -9.73
C HIS A 132 -21.33 17.31 -11.17
N LEU A 133 -20.18 17.00 -11.76
CA LEU A 133 -19.87 17.40 -13.14
C LEU A 133 -20.78 16.69 -14.15
N SER A 134 -21.04 15.40 -13.95
CA SER A 134 -21.89 14.62 -14.85
C SER A 134 -23.32 15.13 -14.87
N ILE A 135 -23.88 15.46 -13.70
CA ILE A 135 -25.21 16.07 -13.61
C ILE A 135 -25.21 17.47 -14.24
N ALA A 136 -24.22 18.30 -13.91
CA ALA A 136 -24.15 19.68 -14.41
C ALA A 136 -23.92 19.79 -15.93
N LEU A 137 -23.23 18.80 -16.51
CA LEU A 137 -22.84 18.77 -17.92
C LEU A 137 -23.61 17.74 -18.75
N ASP A 138 -24.61 17.09 -18.17
CA ASP A 138 -25.34 15.97 -18.76
C ASP A 138 -24.41 14.86 -19.31
N GLY A 139 -23.32 14.61 -18.59
CA GLY A 139 -22.29 13.60 -18.88
C GLY A 139 -21.28 13.98 -19.97
N LEU A 140 -21.32 15.20 -20.51
CA LEU A 140 -20.42 15.64 -21.58
C LEU A 140 -19.08 16.15 -21.04
N GLY A 141 -17.98 15.50 -21.45
CA GLY A 141 -16.61 16.00 -21.22
C GLY A 141 -16.14 16.00 -19.75
N VAL A 142 -16.77 15.20 -18.88
CA VAL A 142 -16.53 15.20 -17.42
C VAL A 142 -15.05 14.97 -17.08
N THR A 143 -14.38 14.07 -17.80
CA THR A 143 -12.96 13.73 -17.60
C THR A 143 -12.02 14.92 -17.75
N ASP A 144 -12.39 15.91 -18.58
CA ASP A 144 -11.54 17.08 -18.85
C ASP A 144 -11.49 18.06 -17.67
N TYR A 145 -12.45 17.95 -16.75
CA TYR A 145 -12.57 18.83 -15.58
C TYR A 145 -12.15 18.15 -14.27
N LEU A 146 -11.95 16.83 -14.28
CA LEU A 146 -11.50 16.12 -13.09
C LEU A 146 -10.00 16.35 -12.86
N PRO A 147 -9.60 16.74 -11.63
CA PRO A 147 -8.19 16.90 -11.32
C PRO A 147 -7.49 15.54 -11.45
N ARG A 148 -6.28 15.53 -12.02
CA ARG A 148 -5.45 14.31 -11.98
C ARG A 148 -5.10 14.00 -10.53
N LYS A 149 -5.12 12.71 -10.17
CA LYS A 149 -4.73 12.31 -8.82
C LYS A 149 -3.29 12.72 -8.52
N PRO A 150 -2.96 13.06 -7.25
CA PRO A 150 -1.58 13.21 -6.85
C PRO A 150 -0.84 11.86 -6.91
N PRO A 151 0.46 11.83 -7.24
CA PRO A 151 1.25 10.62 -7.14
C PRO A 151 1.21 10.11 -5.69
N SER A 152 0.71 8.88 -5.52
CA SER A 152 0.62 8.20 -4.22
C SER A 152 1.58 7.02 -4.22
N LEU A 153 2.18 6.69 -3.07
CA LEU A 153 3.13 5.58 -2.91
C LEU A 153 2.43 4.24 -2.56
N CYS A 154 1.11 4.25 -2.49
CA CYS A 154 0.33 3.22 -1.81
C CYS A 154 -0.14 2.02 -2.65
N GLY A 155 0.26 1.96 -3.93
CA GLY A 155 0.15 0.76 -4.75
C GLY A 155 -1.27 0.18 -4.91
N ALA A 156 -1.33 -1.14 -5.08
CA ALA A 156 -2.58 -1.88 -5.32
C ALA A 156 -3.60 -1.79 -4.17
N ALA A 157 -3.15 -1.62 -2.92
CA ALA A 157 -4.06 -1.48 -1.78
C ALA A 157 -4.85 -0.17 -1.84
N PHE A 158 -4.21 0.92 -2.29
CA PHE A 158 -4.89 2.18 -2.59
C PHE A 158 -5.87 2.01 -3.74
N GLU A 159 -5.41 1.45 -4.86
CA GLU A 159 -6.19 1.32 -6.09
C GLU A 159 -7.48 0.55 -5.84
N SER A 160 -7.40 -0.65 -5.28
CA SER A 160 -8.59 -1.47 -5.00
C SER A 160 -9.60 -0.79 -4.05
N CYS A 161 -9.13 -0.10 -3.01
CA CYS A 161 -10.02 0.60 -2.09
C CYS A 161 -10.58 1.90 -2.66
N CYS A 162 -9.82 2.58 -3.53
CA CYS A 162 -10.28 3.74 -4.29
C CYS A 162 -11.40 3.36 -5.25
N GLU A 163 -11.17 2.35 -6.10
CA GLU A 163 -12.16 1.88 -7.08
C GLU A 163 -13.46 1.44 -6.42
N SER A 164 -13.34 0.66 -5.33
CA SER A 164 -14.49 0.19 -4.56
C SER A 164 -15.31 1.36 -4.00
N ARG A 165 -14.65 2.36 -3.41
CA ARG A 165 -15.35 3.51 -2.81
C ARG A 165 -15.91 4.44 -3.88
N PHE A 166 -15.16 4.64 -4.96
CA PHE A 166 -15.60 5.43 -6.10
C PHE A 166 -16.91 4.88 -6.67
N GLY A 167 -16.94 3.58 -6.96
CA GLY A 167 -18.15 2.92 -7.46
C GLY A 167 -19.33 2.99 -6.49
N GLU A 168 -19.09 2.73 -5.18
CA GLU A 168 -20.14 2.83 -4.16
C GLU A 168 -20.77 4.23 -4.12
N VAL A 169 -19.95 5.27 -4.12
CA VAL A 169 -20.41 6.66 -4.09
C VAL A 169 -21.16 6.98 -5.38
N THR A 170 -20.61 6.70 -6.56
CA THR A 170 -21.31 7.03 -7.82
C THR A 170 -22.66 6.32 -7.99
N GLN A 171 -22.80 5.11 -7.43
CA GLN A 171 -24.06 4.35 -7.49
C GLN A 171 -25.13 4.85 -6.50
N SER A 172 -24.73 5.47 -5.39
CA SER A 172 -25.64 5.91 -4.31
C SER A 172 -25.81 7.43 -4.24
N TYR A 173 -25.03 8.17 -5.02
CA TYR A 173 -25.03 9.63 -5.02
C TYR A 173 -26.34 10.21 -5.58
N ALA A 174 -26.90 11.15 -4.82
CA ALA A 174 -28.00 12.00 -5.22
C ALA A 174 -27.65 13.46 -4.88
N ASP A 175 -27.86 14.38 -5.82
CA ASP A 175 -27.65 15.80 -5.57
C ASP A 175 -28.81 16.40 -4.71
N PRO A 176 -28.71 17.67 -4.28
CA PRO A 176 -29.77 18.33 -3.52
C PRO A 176 -31.13 18.43 -4.23
N GLU A 177 -31.16 18.31 -5.56
CA GLU A 177 -32.36 18.33 -6.39
C GLU A 177 -32.96 16.92 -6.59
N GLY A 178 -32.27 15.88 -6.08
CA GLY A 178 -32.67 14.48 -6.16
C GLY A 178 -32.22 13.77 -7.45
N GLN A 179 -31.42 14.43 -8.29
CA GLN A 179 -30.85 13.85 -9.49
C GLN A 179 -29.83 12.78 -9.11
N GLN A 180 -29.97 11.60 -9.71
CA GLN A 180 -29.14 10.43 -9.39
C GLN A 180 -27.94 10.38 -10.32
N CYS A 181 -26.75 10.15 -9.77
CA CYS A 181 -25.54 10.00 -10.59
C CYS A 181 -25.51 8.68 -11.38
N ARG A 182 -26.27 7.68 -10.93
CA ARG A 182 -26.27 6.31 -11.48
C ARG A 182 -26.41 6.26 -13.00
N THR A 183 -27.27 7.10 -13.60
CA THR A 183 -27.47 7.14 -15.06
C THR A 183 -26.20 7.49 -15.83
N TYR A 184 -25.25 8.19 -15.22
CA TYR A 184 -23.95 8.52 -15.81
C TYR A 184 -22.89 7.43 -15.60
N THR A 185 -23.23 6.33 -14.92
CA THR A 185 -22.30 5.21 -14.66
C THR A 185 -22.56 4.00 -15.57
N GLU A 186 -23.52 4.11 -16.49
CA GLU A 186 -23.99 3.00 -17.32
C GLU A 186 -24.25 3.41 -18.77
N GLY A 187 -24.48 2.43 -19.64
CA GLY A 187 -24.85 2.66 -21.04
C GLY A 187 -23.82 3.51 -21.80
N ALA A 188 -24.27 4.63 -22.36
CA ALA A 188 -23.44 5.52 -23.17
C ALA A 188 -22.34 6.25 -22.38
N TYR A 189 -22.49 6.36 -21.06
CA TYR A 189 -21.55 7.08 -20.19
C TYR A 189 -20.52 6.17 -19.53
N LEU A 190 -20.68 4.85 -19.64
CA LEU A 190 -19.83 3.86 -18.98
C LEU A 190 -18.34 4.08 -19.27
N SER A 191 -17.96 4.36 -20.51
CA SER A 191 -16.55 4.59 -20.86
C SER A 191 -15.95 5.82 -20.19
N ALA A 192 -16.71 6.91 -20.09
CA ALA A 192 -16.27 8.13 -19.41
C ALA A 192 -16.17 7.93 -17.90
N TRP A 193 -17.09 7.14 -17.32
CA TRP A 193 -17.04 6.73 -15.92
C TRP A 193 -15.81 5.86 -15.63
N GLU A 194 -15.56 4.81 -16.43
CA GLU A 194 -14.39 3.93 -16.30
C GLU A 194 -13.08 4.71 -16.45
N GLN A 195 -13.02 5.62 -17.42
CA GLN A 195 -11.86 6.48 -17.60
C GLN A 195 -11.65 7.38 -16.37
N SER A 196 -12.71 7.99 -15.85
CA SER A 196 -12.62 8.82 -14.63
C SER A 196 -12.13 8.00 -13.44
N LEU A 197 -12.69 6.80 -13.23
CA LEU A 197 -12.26 5.87 -12.19
C LEU A 197 -10.78 5.53 -12.35
N ASN A 198 -10.33 5.19 -13.56
CA ASN A 198 -8.92 4.90 -13.82
C ASN A 198 -8.03 6.12 -13.57
N ASP A 199 -8.41 7.30 -14.03
CA ASP A 199 -7.63 8.53 -13.85
C ASP A 199 -7.51 8.93 -12.37
N GLN A 200 -8.52 8.62 -11.55
CA GLN A 200 -8.50 8.88 -10.10
C GLN A 200 -7.82 7.78 -9.28
N CYS A 201 -7.98 6.51 -9.65
CA CYS A 201 -7.61 5.38 -8.80
C CYS A 201 -6.36 4.62 -9.27
N ALA A 202 -6.09 4.58 -10.58
CA ALA A 202 -5.01 3.75 -11.12
C ALA A 202 -3.66 4.12 -10.49
N TYR A 203 -2.92 3.11 -10.05
CA TYR A 203 -1.57 3.29 -9.55
C TYR A 203 -0.58 3.11 -10.71
N ALA A 204 -0.11 4.22 -11.28
CA ALA A 204 1.02 4.17 -12.19
C ALA A 204 2.30 3.93 -11.37
N ILE A 205 2.92 2.76 -11.56
CA ILE A 205 4.34 2.63 -11.25
C ILE A 205 5.04 3.51 -12.27
N GLU A 206 5.43 4.72 -11.87
CA GLU A 206 6.42 5.50 -12.61
C GLU A 206 7.68 4.64 -12.62
N THR A 207 7.81 3.80 -13.65
CA THR A 207 9.05 3.12 -13.93
C THR A 207 10.00 4.26 -14.25
N PRO A 208 11.03 4.53 -13.44
CA PRO A 208 11.95 5.62 -13.74
C PRO A 208 12.39 5.38 -15.17
N ALA A 209 12.13 6.35 -16.04
CA ALA A 209 12.52 6.25 -17.43
C ALA A 209 14.01 5.92 -17.39
N ILE A 210 14.36 4.70 -17.81
CA ILE A 210 15.74 4.35 -18.03
C ILE A 210 16.10 5.19 -19.24
N THR A 211 16.50 6.45 -19.00
CA THR A 211 17.20 7.24 -20.00
C THR A 211 18.33 6.33 -20.42
N PRO A 212 18.33 5.82 -21.67
CA PRO A 212 19.46 5.06 -22.15
C PRO A 212 20.65 5.96 -21.90
N ASP A 213 21.59 5.51 -21.06
CA ASP A 213 22.84 6.24 -20.81
C ASP A 213 23.32 6.71 -22.17
N ALA A 214 23.45 8.02 -22.33
CA ALA A 214 23.96 8.61 -23.55
C ALA A 214 25.24 7.83 -23.87
N SER A 215 25.20 7.02 -24.94
CA SER A 215 26.34 6.21 -25.36
C SER A 215 27.57 7.10 -25.29
N PRO A 216 28.64 6.71 -24.57
CA PRO A 216 29.86 7.50 -24.54
C PRO A 216 30.26 7.72 -25.99
N SER A 217 30.21 8.98 -26.42
CA SER A 217 30.60 9.40 -27.76
C SER A 217 31.98 8.83 -28.03
N SER A 218 32.05 7.94 -29.02
CA SER A 218 33.29 7.35 -29.50
C SER A 218 34.31 8.48 -29.72
N PRO A 219 35.56 8.36 -29.24
CA PRO A 219 36.59 9.33 -29.54
C PRO A 219 36.73 9.43 -31.07
N GLN A 220 36.53 10.63 -31.61
CA GLN A 220 36.84 10.90 -33.02
C GLN A 220 38.37 10.94 -33.14
N ASP A 221 38.95 9.91 -33.75
CA ASP A 221 40.34 9.94 -34.20
C ASP A 221 40.52 11.09 -35.20
N PRO A 222 41.44 12.05 -34.98
CA PRO A 222 41.78 13.03 -35.99
C PRO A 222 42.57 12.33 -37.11
N LEU A 223 41.98 12.30 -38.31
CA LEU A 223 42.68 11.98 -39.55
C LEU A 223 43.82 12.98 -39.74
N ASP A 224 45.05 12.50 -39.53
CA ASP A 224 46.28 13.20 -39.88
C ASP A 224 46.40 13.23 -41.41
N LEU A 225 46.24 14.41 -41.99
CA LEU A 225 46.52 14.70 -43.40
C LEU A 225 47.98 15.10 -43.56
N ARG A 226 48.81 14.21 -44.10
CA ARG A 226 50.04 14.53 -44.82
C ARG A 226 50.26 13.59 -45.99
#